data_AF-A0A8T4UXU5-F1
#
_entry.id   AF-A0A8T4UXU5-F1
#
_cell.length_a   1.000
_cell.length_b   1.000
_cell.length_c   1.000
_cell.angle_alpha   90.00
_cell.angle_beta   90.00
_cell.angle_gamma   90.00
#
_symmetry.space_group_name_H-M   'P 1'
#
loop_
_entity.id
_entity.type
_entity.pdbx_description
1 polymer ?
#
loop_
_entity_poly.entity_id
_entity_poly.type
_entity_poly.pdbx_seq_one_letter_code
_entity_poly.pdbx_strand_id
1 'polypeptide(L)'
;MRIQPVLMSVILFLVLIVFGCASEINNPEAIVDDGDNESNATEAVLVQSPEGSCVPQWKCASSTTRRFQESNCSFKAQEKCSVGCDFETNNCTTVQCDEGYFCESPDTRAFRDKYCAWMLQEPCAFGCKNGACLNETEAAILVDSDKTNTTAAAETPSDPYAGVEWLNAQEQVEVPVGNMTYLFSVRILEADRTKIKFGDATSDWLKEGDTVLFVGGQVTITLVEINFQPYEGGLKRIGYKISVN
;
A
#
# COMPACT_ATOMS: atom_id res chain seq x y z
N MET A 1 49.32 -0.28 -29.90
CA MET A 1 49.10 0.45 -28.64
C MET A 1 47.75 1.15 -28.76
N ARG A 2 46.69 0.60 -28.15
CA ARG A 2 45.32 1.10 -28.27
C ARG A 2 44.93 1.75 -26.93
N ILE A 3 44.62 3.04 -26.96
CA ILE A 3 44.17 3.82 -25.79
C ILE A 3 42.64 3.75 -25.75
N GLN A 4 42.08 3.41 -24.58
CA GLN A 4 40.64 3.17 -24.38
C GLN A 4 39.83 4.48 -24.21
N PRO A 5 38.56 4.53 -24.66
CA PRO A 5 37.72 5.73 -24.68
C PRO A 5 36.85 5.89 -23.42
N VAL A 6 37.42 5.74 -22.22
CA VAL A 6 36.65 5.87 -20.96
C VAL A 6 36.93 7.20 -20.23
N LEU A 7 37.99 7.92 -20.61
CA LEU A 7 38.45 9.10 -19.85
C LEU A 7 37.79 10.44 -20.26
N MET A 8 36.99 10.49 -21.34
CA MET A 8 36.53 11.77 -21.89
C MET A 8 35.14 12.23 -21.39
N SER A 9 34.37 11.37 -20.72
CA SER A 9 33.02 11.75 -20.22
C SER A 9 33.01 12.36 -18.82
N VAL A 10 34.10 12.26 -18.04
CA VAL A 10 34.14 12.77 -16.66
C VAL A 10 34.42 14.28 -16.59
N ILE A 11 35.05 14.85 -17.61
CA ILE A 11 35.40 16.29 -17.63
C ILE A 11 34.19 17.17 -18.01
N LEU A 12 33.19 16.63 -18.71
CA LEU A 12 32.03 17.42 -19.16
C LEU A 12 30.99 17.69 -18.07
N PHE A 13 30.96 16.89 -16.99
CA PHE A 13 29.99 17.08 -15.90
C PHE A 13 30.45 18.06 -14.81
N LEU A 14 31.74 18.43 -14.80
CA LEU A 14 32.31 19.33 -13.77
C LEU A 14 32.20 20.83 -14.10
N VAL A 15 31.70 21.20 -15.28
CA VAL A 15 31.64 22.60 -15.74
C VAL A 15 30.27 23.26 -15.48
N LEU A 16 29.24 22.53 -15.03
CA LEU A 16 27.88 23.05 -14.89
C LEU A 16 27.45 23.50 -13.48
N ILE A 17 28.34 23.56 -12.48
CA ILE A 17 28.02 24.00 -11.11
C ILE A 17 28.66 25.36 -10.76
N VAL A 18 28.88 26.22 -11.74
CA VAL A 18 29.30 27.62 -11.51
C VAL A 18 28.37 28.49 -12.33
N PHE A 19 27.37 29.10 -11.69
CA PHE A 19 26.64 30.33 -12.05
C PHE A 19 25.23 30.25 -11.44
N GLY A 20 25.01 30.91 -10.31
CA GLY A 20 23.68 30.95 -9.70
C GLY A 20 23.54 31.63 -8.34
N CYS A 21 24.43 32.54 -7.95
CA CYS A 21 24.15 33.51 -6.89
C CYS A 21 24.43 34.90 -7.44
N ALA A 22 23.38 35.66 -7.71
CA ALA A 22 23.45 37.12 -7.81
C ALA A 22 22.20 37.67 -7.13
N SER A 23 22.44 38.29 -5.98
CA SER A 23 21.47 39.05 -5.18
C SER A 23 21.05 40.32 -5.90
N GLU A 24 19.82 40.77 -5.70
CA GLU A 24 19.43 42.15 -5.99
C GLU A 24 18.91 42.81 -4.71
N ILE A 25 19.72 43.74 -4.20
CA ILE A 25 19.37 44.73 -3.18
C ILE A 25 18.90 45.95 -3.95
N ASN A 26 17.65 46.35 -3.78
CA ASN A 26 17.20 47.70 -4.12
C ASN A 26 16.23 48.20 -3.04
N ASN A 27 16.74 49.12 -2.23
CA ASN A 27 16.01 50.16 -1.52
C ASN A 27 16.54 51.48 -2.12
N PRO A 28 15.71 52.49 -2.44
CA PRO A 28 15.38 53.49 -1.41
C PRO A 28 13.98 54.16 -1.51
N GLU A 29 13.61 54.77 -0.37
CA GLU A 29 12.80 56.00 -0.18
C GLU A 29 11.28 55.91 -0.46
N ALA A 30 10.45 55.91 0.59
CA ALA A 30 9.99 57.06 1.38
C ALA A 30 8.90 57.89 0.67
N ILE A 31 7.64 57.56 0.96
CA ILE A 31 6.54 58.52 0.91
C ILE A 31 5.83 58.47 2.26
N VAL A 32 5.91 59.59 2.96
CA VAL A 32 5.06 59.97 4.09
C VAL A 32 3.69 60.32 3.51
N ASP A 33 2.62 59.70 4.01
CA ASP A 33 1.35 60.39 4.15
C ASP A 33 0.63 59.90 5.41
N ASP A 34 0.23 60.87 6.23
CA ASP A 34 -0.48 60.72 7.48
C ASP A 34 -1.91 60.23 7.21
N GLY A 35 -2.34 59.25 7.99
CA GLY A 35 -3.70 58.73 7.89
C GLY A 35 -3.99 57.78 9.03
N ASP A 36 -4.31 58.35 10.18
CA ASP A 36 -4.94 57.67 11.32
C ASP A 36 -6.00 56.67 10.86
N ASN A 37 -5.78 55.37 11.08
CA ASN A 37 -6.86 54.53 11.58
C ASN A 37 -6.40 53.17 12.12
N GLU A 38 -6.82 52.94 13.37
CA GLU A 38 -7.17 51.65 13.95
C GLU A 38 -6.06 50.57 14.03
N SER A 39 -5.40 50.55 15.19
CA SER A 39 -4.63 49.41 15.64
C SER A 39 -5.55 48.19 15.76
N ASN A 40 -5.42 47.25 14.83
CA ASN A 40 -5.78 45.86 15.11
C ASN A 40 -4.52 45.04 14.91
N ALA A 41 -3.68 45.07 15.96
CA ALA A 41 -2.61 44.13 16.13
C ALA A 41 -3.26 42.75 16.25
N THR A 42 -3.28 41.99 15.15
CA THR A 42 -3.55 40.56 15.19
C THR A 42 -2.40 39.92 15.94
N GLU A 43 -2.54 39.88 17.26
CA GLU A 43 -1.73 39.10 18.17
C GLU A 43 -1.79 37.66 17.67
N ALA A 44 -0.67 37.19 17.10
CA ALA A 44 -0.49 35.78 16.82
C ALA A 44 -0.53 35.08 18.18
N VAL A 45 -1.70 34.58 18.55
CA VAL A 45 -1.88 33.70 19.69
C VAL A 45 -1.01 32.47 19.41
N LEU A 46 0.21 32.50 19.94
CA LEU A 46 1.01 31.31 20.16
C LEU A 46 0.19 30.45 21.11
N VAL A 47 -0.62 29.56 20.54
CA VAL A 47 -1.23 28.46 21.27
C VAL A 47 -0.06 27.70 21.87
N GLN A 48 0.20 27.94 23.15
CA GLN A 48 1.09 27.14 23.95
C GLN A 48 0.51 25.73 23.92
N SER A 49 1.09 24.92 23.03
CA SER A 49 0.91 23.48 23.02
C SER A 49 1.36 22.97 24.39
N PRO A 50 0.57 22.15 25.07
CA PRO A 50 0.93 21.68 26.40
C PRO A 50 2.29 21.00 26.32
N GLU A 51 3.21 21.42 27.18
CA GLU A 51 4.58 20.90 27.31
C GLU A 51 4.56 19.41 27.68
N GLY A 52 4.24 18.55 26.73
CA GLY A 52 4.68 17.17 26.71
C GLY A 52 6.08 17.19 26.12
N SER A 53 7.12 17.07 26.96
CA SER A 53 8.50 17.11 26.50
C SER A 53 8.69 16.12 25.34
N CYS A 54 9.05 16.63 24.18
CA CYS A 54 9.32 15.80 23.02
C CYS A 54 10.52 14.90 23.31
N VAL A 55 10.32 13.59 23.32
CA VAL A 55 11.39 12.62 23.51
C VAL A 55 11.97 12.25 22.14
N PRO A 56 13.30 12.34 21.93
CA PRO A 56 13.92 11.95 20.68
C PRO A 56 13.63 10.50 20.32
N GLN A 57 12.94 10.27 19.20
CA GLN A 57 12.56 8.91 18.76
C GLN A 57 12.14 8.91 17.28
N TRP A 58 12.20 7.74 16.65
CA TRP A 58 11.52 7.55 15.37
C TRP A 58 10.01 7.53 15.58
N LYS A 59 9.28 8.16 14.67
CA LYS A 59 7.82 8.09 14.58
C LYS A 59 7.36 7.86 13.17
N CYS A 60 6.32 7.05 12.99
CA CYS A 60 5.65 6.96 11.71
C CYS A 60 5.02 8.31 11.36
N ALA A 61 5.44 8.91 10.24
CA ALA A 61 4.86 10.13 9.69
C ALA A 61 3.78 9.83 8.65
N SER A 62 3.86 8.66 8.01
CA SER A 62 2.84 8.08 7.14
C SER A 62 2.95 6.55 7.19
N SER A 63 2.03 5.85 6.51
CA SER A 63 2.05 4.39 6.38
C SER A 63 3.31 3.83 5.71
N THR A 64 4.12 4.64 5.03
CA THR A 64 5.32 4.21 4.31
C THR A 64 6.57 4.99 4.71
N THR A 65 6.48 5.86 5.72
CA THR A 65 7.56 6.77 6.07
C THR A 65 7.60 7.01 7.56
N ARG A 66 8.78 6.90 8.16
CA ARG A 66 9.04 7.37 9.51
C ARG A 66 10.00 8.54 9.52
N ARG A 67 9.87 9.41 10.52
CA ARG A 67 10.73 10.56 10.75
C ARG A 67 11.26 10.56 12.17
N PHE A 68 12.50 11.01 12.34
CA PHE A 68 13.10 11.12 13.66
C PHE A 68 12.71 12.45 14.29
N GLN A 69 11.90 12.37 15.36
CA GLN A 69 11.53 13.51 16.20
C GLN A 69 12.70 13.85 17.12
N GLU A 70 13.04 15.13 17.23
CA GLU A 70 14.05 15.66 18.15
C GLU A 70 13.43 16.16 19.46
N SER A 71 14.28 16.53 20.42
CA SER A 71 13.87 17.04 21.73
C SER A 71 13.14 18.39 21.66
N ASN A 72 13.35 19.14 20.57
CA ASN A 72 12.65 20.39 20.26
C ASN A 72 11.36 20.16 19.43
N CYS A 73 10.88 18.92 19.36
CA CYS A 73 9.72 18.50 18.56
C CYS A 73 9.85 18.63 17.04
N SER A 74 11.03 19.01 16.54
CA SER A 74 11.30 19.10 15.11
C SER A 74 11.68 17.74 14.51
N PHE A 75 11.58 17.58 13.19
CA PHE A 75 11.92 16.34 12.50
C PHE A 75 13.13 16.55 11.57
N LYS A 76 14.23 15.83 11.81
CA LYS A 76 15.49 16.03 11.05
C LYS A 76 15.88 14.91 10.09
N ALA A 77 15.31 13.72 10.23
CA ALA A 77 15.62 12.56 9.40
C ALA A 77 14.33 11.88 8.94
N GLN A 78 14.36 11.27 7.76
CA GLN A 78 13.25 10.55 7.17
C GLN A 78 13.75 9.23 6.59
N GLU A 79 13.02 8.16 6.86
CA GLU A 79 13.27 6.83 6.30
C GLU A 79 12.00 6.33 5.63
N LYS A 80 12.14 5.86 4.38
CA LYS A 80 11.05 5.22 3.65
C LYS A 80 11.01 3.74 4.05
N CYS A 81 9.87 3.29 4.54
CA CYS A 81 9.65 1.89 4.86
C CYS A 81 9.15 1.15 3.61
N SER A 82 9.87 0.10 3.22
CA SER A 82 9.59 -0.64 1.96
C SER A 82 8.24 -1.36 1.96
N VAL A 83 7.78 -1.78 3.14
CA VAL A 83 6.54 -2.56 3.33
C VAL A 83 5.47 -1.70 3.99
N GLY A 84 5.84 -1.02 5.06
CA GLY A 84 4.96 -0.12 5.78
C GLY A 84 5.60 0.37 7.08
N CYS A 85 4.93 1.26 7.79
CA CYS A 85 5.35 1.75 9.09
C CYS A 85 4.28 1.37 10.12
N ASP A 86 4.68 0.63 11.14
CA ASP A 86 3.81 0.25 12.24
C ASP A 86 3.68 1.43 13.22
N PHE A 87 2.49 2.02 13.31
CA PHE A 87 2.23 3.18 14.16
C PHE A 87 2.24 2.85 15.66
N GLU A 88 2.11 1.58 16.06
CA GLU A 88 2.21 1.18 17.47
C GLU A 88 3.67 1.14 17.92
N THR A 89 4.54 0.50 17.12
CA THR A 89 5.97 0.34 17.44
C THR A 89 6.87 1.46 16.89
N ASN A 90 6.34 2.32 16.02
CA ASN A 90 7.07 3.35 15.27
C ASN A 90 8.25 2.82 14.43
N ASN A 91 8.18 1.55 14.05
CA ASN A 91 9.20 0.89 13.24
C ASN A 91 8.70 0.61 11.82
N CYS A 92 9.65 0.57 10.88
CA CYS A 92 9.34 0.03 9.57
C CYS A 92 9.03 -1.46 9.70
N THR A 93 7.90 -1.87 9.12
CA THR A 93 7.55 -3.28 9.02
C THR A 93 8.51 -3.98 8.06
N THR A 94 8.90 -5.19 8.42
CA THR A 94 9.63 -6.11 7.56
C THR A 94 8.66 -7.21 7.16
N VAL A 95 8.55 -7.54 5.86
CA VAL A 95 7.86 -8.79 5.52
C VAL A 95 8.70 -9.92 6.07
N GLN A 96 8.08 -10.77 6.89
CA GLN A 96 8.64 -12.07 7.23
C GLN A 96 7.80 -13.13 6.52
N CYS A 97 8.40 -13.82 5.56
CA CYS A 97 7.81 -15.00 4.95
C CYS A 97 8.31 -16.26 5.64
N ASP A 98 7.49 -17.31 5.61
CA ASP A 98 7.96 -18.66 5.92
C ASP A 98 9.08 -19.04 4.96
N GLU A 99 10.20 -19.47 5.53
CA GLU A 99 11.36 -19.98 4.81
C GLU A 99 11.10 -21.43 4.38
N GLY A 100 11.40 -21.74 3.12
CA GLY A 100 11.25 -23.10 2.61
C GLY A 100 11.05 -23.18 1.11
N TYR A 101 10.88 -24.41 0.62
CA TYR A 101 10.51 -24.64 -0.78
C TYR A 101 9.00 -24.53 -0.95
N PHE A 102 8.59 -23.75 -1.94
CA PHE A 102 7.20 -23.59 -2.35
C PHE A 102 7.09 -23.72 -3.87
N CYS A 103 5.86 -23.89 -4.35
CA CYS A 103 5.58 -23.80 -5.78
C CYS A 103 5.38 -22.33 -6.14
N GLU A 104 6.35 -21.75 -6.83
CA GLU A 104 6.24 -20.39 -7.38
C GLU A 104 5.24 -20.36 -8.54
N SER A 105 5.20 -21.45 -9.31
CA SER A 105 4.27 -21.67 -10.40
C SER A 105 3.88 -23.16 -10.47
N PRO A 106 2.88 -23.54 -11.29
CA PRO A 106 2.51 -24.94 -11.49
C PRO A 106 3.68 -25.84 -11.92
N ASP A 107 4.70 -25.29 -12.57
CA ASP A 107 5.82 -26.04 -13.15
C ASP A 107 7.17 -25.65 -12.54
N THR A 108 7.18 -24.90 -11.44
CA THR A 108 8.42 -24.38 -10.85
C THR A 108 8.36 -24.41 -9.33
N ARG A 109 9.33 -25.11 -8.74
CA ARG A 109 9.62 -25.04 -7.32
C ARG A 109 10.69 -23.97 -7.08
N ALA A 110 10.55 -23.20 -6.02
CA ALA A 110 11.56 -22.23 -5.61
C ALA A 110 11.68 -22.17 -4.09
N PHE A 111 12.87 -21.84 -3.59
CA PHE A 111 13.08 -21.53 -2.18
C PHE A 111 12.70 -20.07 -1.92
N ARG A 112 11.85 -19.83 -0.92
CA ARG A 112 11.54 -18.48 -0.44
C ARG A 112 12.31 -18.22 0.84
N ASP A 113 13.03 -17.11 0.92
CA ASP A 113 13.70 -16.71 2.16
C ASP A 113 12.78 -15.92 3.11
N LYS A 114 13.32 -15.59 4.28
CA LYS A 114 12.62 -14.79 5.30
C LYS A 114 12.26 -13.39 4.85
N TYR A 115 12.84 -12.89 3.75
CA TYR A 115 12.55 -11.60 3.14
C TYR A 115 11.61 -11.72 1.95
N CYS A 116 10.99 -12.91 1.77
CA CYS A 116 10.07 -13.23 0.68
C CYS A 116 10.70 -13.23 -0.71
N ALA A 117 12.02 -13.26 -0.82
CA ALA A 117 12.70 -13.37 -2.09
C ALA A 117 12.72 -14.84 -2.56
N TRP A 118 12.35 -15.06 -3.82
CA TRP A 118 12.48 -16.34 -4.48
C TRP A 118 13.93 -16.57 -4.91
N MET A 119 14.45 -17.75 -4.58
CA MET A 119 15.79 -18.22 -4.88
C MET A 119 15.73 -19.69 -5.27
N LEU A 120 16.82 -20.23 -5.85
CA LEU A 120 16.94 -21.65 -6.16
C LEU A 120 15.72 -22.20 -6.94
N GLN A 121 15.35 -21.51 -8.02
CA GLN A 121 14.25 -21.93 -8.89
C GLN A 121 14.64 -23.20 -9.66
N GLU A 122 13.79 -24.21 -9.57
CA GLU A 122 13.97 -25.51 -10.19
C GLU A 122 12.72 -25.85 -11.02
N PRO A 123 12.87 -26.16 -12.32
CA PRO A 123 11.76 -26.58 -13.15
C PRO A 123 11.29 -27.98 -12.74
N CYS A 124 9.97 -28.14 -12.61
CA CYS A 124 9.33 -29.41 -12.30
C CYS A 124 8.69 -29.99 -13.57
N ALA A 125 9.32 -30.99 -14.17
CA ALA A 125 8.89 -31.56 -15.46
C ALA A 125 7.46 -32.14 -15.46
N PHE A 126 6.95 -32.54 -14.30
CA PHE A 126 5.61 -33.12 -14.14
C PHE A 126 4.73 -32.30 -13.19
N GLY A 127 5.08 -31.02 -12.99
CA GLY A 127 4.37 -30.09 -12.11
C GLY A 127 4.90 -30.02 -10.68
N CYS A 128 4.48 -29.01 -9.95
CA CYS A 128 4.84 -28.73 -8.57
C CYS A 128 3.61 -28.79 -7.67
N LYS A 129 3.73 -29.44 -6.52
CA LYS A 129 2.68 -29.45 -5.48
C LYS A 129 3.30 -29.37 -4.09
N ASN A 130 2.74 -28.53 -3.22
CA ASN A 130 3.17 -28.37 -1.82
C ASN A 130 4.69 -28.14 -1.67
N GLY A 131 5.31 -27.38 -2.59
CA GLY A 131 6.74 -27.12 -2.55
C GLY A 131 7.63 -28.29 -2.97
N ALA A 132 7.09 -29.31 -3.64
CA ALA A 132 7.85 -30.42 -4.21
C ALA A 132 7.54 -30.59 -5.70
N CYS A 133 8.56 -30.95 -6.49
CA CYS A 133 8.34 -31.39 -7.86
C CYS A 133 7.73 -32.79 -7.85
N LEU A 134 6.68 -32.96 -8.63
CA LEU A 134 6.04 -34.25 -8.85
C LEU A 134 6.92 -35.12 -9.73
N ASN A 135 6.90 -36.42 -9.47
CA ASN A 135 7.39 -37.41 -10.42
C ASN A 135 6.28 -37.85 -11.38
N GLU A 136 6.66 -38.58 -12.44
CA GLU A 136 5.73 -39.04 -13.49
C GLU A 136 4.58 -39.90 -12.94
N THR A 137 4.83 -40.72 -11.91
CA THR A 137 3.80 -41.57 -11.28
C THR A 137 2.82 -40.75 -10.47
N GLU A 138 3.29 -39.76 -9.70
CA GLU A 138 2.46 -38.85 -8.92
C GLU A 138 1.59 -37.98 -9.83
N ALA A 139 2.13 -37.48 -10.94
CA ALA A 139 1.38 -36.74 -11.94
C ALA A 139 0.30 -37.63 -12.61
N ALA A 140 0.61 -38.88 -12.94
CA ALA A 140 -0.36 -39.82 -13.52
C ALA A 140 -1.52 -40.14 -12.55
N ILE A 141 -1.26 -40.28 -11.24
CA ILE A 141 -2.30 -40.50 -10.23
C ILE A 141 -3.24 -39.29 -10.13
N LEU A 142 -2.73 -38.08 -10.31
CA LEU A 142 -3.54 -36.85 -10.32
C LEU A 142 -4.45 -36.77 -11.55
N VAL A 143 -3.99 -37.26 -12.71
CA VAL A 143 -4.78 -37.29 -13.95
C VAL A 143 -5.84 -38.40 -13.95
N ASP A 144 -5.56 -39.55 -13.31
CA ASP A 144 -6.49 -40.69 -13.24
C ASP A 144 -7.58 -40.50 -12.15
N SER A 145 -7.26 -39.73 -11.10
CA SER A 145 -8.24 -39.37 -10.06
C SER A 145 -9.38 -38.46 -10.56
N ASP A 146 -9.22 -37.80 -11.72
CA ASP A 146 -10.26 -36.98 -12.35
C ASP A 146 -11.28 -37.80 -13.17
N LYS A 147 -11.05 -39.11 -13.40
CA LYS A 147 -11.94 -39.93 -14.24
C LYS A 147 -12.70 -41.06 -13.54
N THR A 148 -12.48 -41.29 -12.25
CA THR A 148 -13.14 -42.41 -11.56
C THR A 148 -13.61 -42.03 -10.16
N ASN A 149 -14.68 -41.23 -10.09
CA ASN A 149 -15.66 -41.32 -9.00
C ASN A 149 -16.97 -40.60 -9.35
N THR A 150 -17.99 -41.38 -9.71
CA THR A 150 -19.39 -40.97 -9.56
C THR A 150 -19.88 -41.48 -8.20
N THR A 151 -20.58 -40.60 -7.48
CA THR A 151 -21.35 -40.84 -6.23
C THR A 151 -20.57 -41.08 -4.94
N ALA A 152 -19.92 -40.03 -4.45
CA ALA A 152 -20.01 -39.60 -3.05
C ALA A 152 -20.08 -38.07 -3.06
N ALA A 153 -20.90 -37.48 -2.20
CA ALA A 153 -21.04 -36.03 -2.10
C ALA A 153 -19.66 -35.44 -1.76
N ALA A 154 -18.97 -34.93 -2.78
CA ALA A 154 -17.79 -34.12 -2.61
C ALA A 154 -18.26 -32.79 -2.04
N GLU A 155 -17.93 -32.52 -0.78
CA GLU A 155 -17.80 -31.14 -0.34
C GLU A 155 -16.69 -30.55 -1.21
N THR A 156 -17.12 -29.81 -2.24
CA THR A 156 -16.27 -29.01 -3.10
C THR A 156 -15.28 -28.27 -2.20
N PRO A 157 -13.96 -28.29 -2.45
CA PRO A 157 -13.06 -27.37 -1.78
C PRO A 157 -13.65 -25.98 -1.97
N SER A 158 -14.13 -25.37 -0.89
CA SER A 158 -14.73 -24.05 -0.96
C SER A 158 -13.62 -23.13 -1.45
N ASP A 159 -13.67 -22.72 -2.71
CA ASP A 159 -12.84 -21.62 -3.19
C ASP A 159 -13.12 -20.45 -2.25
N PRO A 160 -12.14 -20.01 -1.43
CA PRO A 160 -12.36 -18.92 -0.48
C PRO A 160 -12.75 -17.63 -1.22
N TYR A 161 -12.49 -17.55 -2.53
CA TYR A 161 -12.81 -16.44 -3.40
C TYR A 161 -14.07 -16.62 -4.24
N ALA A 162 -14.82 -17.73 -4.06
CA ALA A 162 -16.09 -17.90 -4.74
C ALA A 162 -17.04 -16.73 -4.41
N GLY A 163 -17.47 -16.03 -5.46
CA GLY A 163 -18.35 -14.87 -5.36
C GLY A 163 -17.69 -13.59 -4.84
N VAL A 164 -16.35 -13.51 -4.83
CA VAL A 164 -15.63 -12.26 -4.54
C VAL A 164 -15.56 -11.39 -5.79
N GLU A 165 -16.03 -10.16 -5.67
CA GLU A 165 -15.85 -9.12 -6.69
C GLU A 165 -14.65 -8.25 -6.36
N TRP A 166 -14.02 -7.66 -7.38
CA TRP A 166 -12.84 -6.82 -7.23
C TRP A 166 -13.13 -5.39 -7.67
N LEU A 167 -12.76 -4.42 -6.83
CA LEU A 167 -12.93 -3.00 -7.11
C LEU A 167 -11.59 -2.26 -6.99
N ASN A 168 -11.15 -1.63 -8.08
CA ASN A 168 -9.94 -0.80 -8.04
C ASN A 168 -10.21 0.51 -7.29
N ALA A 169 -9.16 1.11 -6.69
CA ALA A 169 -9.28 2.28 -5.83
C ALA A 169 -9.86 3.55 -6.51
N GLN A 170 -9.90 3.59 -7.85
CA GLN A 170 -10.44 4.71 -8.64
C GLN A 170 -11.74 4.35 -9.36
N GLU A 171 -12.24 3.13 -9.20
CA GLU A 171 -13.46 2.65 -9.82
C GLU A 171 -14.66 2.85 -8.90
N GLN A 172 -15.84 2.86 -9.51
CA GLN A 172 -17.12 2.87 -8.82
C GLN A 172 -18.04 1.85 -9.48
N VAL A 173 -18.88 1.21 -8.67
CA VAL A 173 -19.86 0.22 -9.12
C VAL A 173 -21.25 0.68 -8.73
N GLU A 174 -22.20 0.54 -9.65
CA GLU A 174 -23.61 0.81 -9.40
C GLU A 174 -24.26 -0.41 -8.73
N VAL A 175 -24.89 -0.18 -7.58
CA VAL A 175 -25.57 -1.21 -6.79
C VAL A 175 -27.06 -0.86 -6.69
N PRO A 176 -27.95 -1.62 -7.34
CA PRO A 176 -29.39 -1.41 -7.24
C PRO A 176 -29.92 -1.91 -5.89
N VAL A 177 -30.68 -1.06 -5.19
CA VAL A 177 -31.34 -1.36 -3.92
C VAL A 177 -32.80 -0.88 -4.03
N GLY A 178 -33.71 -1.82 -4.28
CA GLY A 178 -35.11 -1.50 -4.62
C GLY A 178 -35.20 -0.70 -5.92
N ASN A 179 -35.77 0.51 -5.86
CA ASN A 179 -35.94 1.41 -7.01
C ASN A 179 -34.83 2.47 -7.11
N MET A 180 -33.80 2.40 -6.29
CA MET A 180 -32.69 3.35 -6.27
C MET A 180 -31.38 2.65 -6.62
N THR A 181 -30.46 3.39 -7.25
CA THR A 181 -29.10 2.93 -7.54
C THR A 181 -28.11 3.74 -6.70
N TYR A 182 -27.22 3.03 -6.01
CA TYR A 182 -26.18 3.63 -5.19
C TYR A 182 -24.81 3.39 -5.81
N LEU A 183 -23.89 4.35 -5.65
CA LEU A 183 -22.51 4.20 -6.07
C LEU A 183 -21.68 3.64 -4.92
N PHE A 184 -21.08 2.47 -5.14
CA PHE A 184 -20.09 1.86 -4.27
C PHE A 184 -18.69 2.19 -4.77
N SER A 185 -17.81 2.67 -3.88
CA SER A 185 -16.45 3.07 -4.22
C SER A 185 -15.48 2.91 -3.05
N VAL A 186 -14.19 2.79 -3.36
CA VAL A 186 -13.12 2.90 -2.36
C VAL A 186 -12.81 4.37 -2.13
N ARG A 187 -12.89 4.84 -0.88
CA ARG A 187 -12.56 6.22 -0.52
C ARG A 187 -11.09 6.39 -0.14
N ILE A 188 -10.59 5.48 0.70
CA ILE A 188 -9.19 5.47 1.13
C ILE A 188 -8.75 4.01 1.19
N LEU A 189 -7.63 3.69 0.55
CA LEU A 189 -7.02 2.36 0.60
C LEU A 189 -5.63 2.46 1.22
N GLU A 190 -5.40 1.70 2.29
CA GLU A 190 -4.11 1.49 2.91
C GLU A 190 -3.74 0.01 2.83
N ALA A 191 -2.55 -0.35 3.34
CA ALA A 191 -2.00 -1.69 3.21
C ALA A 191 -2.85 -2.78 3.88
N ASP A 192 -3.47 -2.46 5.02
CA ASP A 192 -4.18 -3.42 5.88
C ASP A 192 -5.64 -3.00 6.17
N ARG A 193 -6.07 -1.85 5.64
CA ARG A 193 -7.40 -1.30 5.90
C ARG A 193 -7.88 -0.39 4.79
N THR A 194 -9.20 -0.23 4.72
CA THR A 194 -9.86 0.61 3.74
C THR A 194 -11.03 1.37 4.36
N LYS A 195 -11.36 2.52 3.78
CA LYS A 195 -12.66 3.16 3.94
C LYS A 195 -13.39 3.07 2.62
N ILE A 196 -14.63 2.61 2.68
CA ILE A 196 -15.50 2.53 1.51
C ILE A 196 -16.63 3.56 1.60
N LYS A 197 -17.16 3.94 0.45
CA LYS A 197 -18.28 4.86 0.31
C LYS A 197 -19.40 4.17 -0.44
N PHE A 198 -20.63 4.30 0.05
CA PHE A 198 -21.83 3.76 -0.56
C PHE A 198 -22.92 4.85 -0.58
N GLY A 199 -23.25 5.36 -1.77
CA GLY A 199 -24.02 6.60 -1.90
C GLY A 199 -23.27 7.75 -1.23
N ASP A 200 -23.92 8.48 -0.32
CA ASP A 200 -23.26 9.57 0.43
C ASP A 200 -22.62 9.12 1.75
N ALA A 201 -22.89 7.89 2.20
CA ALA A 201 -22.36 7.35 3.45
C ALA A 201 -20.93 6.84 3.27
N THR A 202 -20.08 7.04 4.28
CA THR A 202 -18.71 6.50 4.34
C THR A 202 -18.59 5.59 5.55
N SER A 203 -17.92 4.45 5.39
CA SER A 203 -17.61 3.56 6.51
C SER A 203 -16.53 4.12 7.44
N ASP A 204 -16.42 3.53 8.63
CA ASP A 204 -15.17 3.57 9.39
C ASP A 204 -14.08 2.73 8.70
N TRP A 205 -12.91 2.64 9.32
CA TRP A 205 -11.83 1.77 8.84
C TRP A 205 -12.26 0.30 8.92
N LEU A 206 -12.13 -0.41 7.81
CA LEU A 206 -12.42 -1.83 7.67
C LEU A 206 -11.14 -2.61 7.35
N LYS A 207 -10.99 -3.79 7.93
CA LYS A 207 -9.97 -4.80 7.65
C LYS A 207 -10.58 -6.01 6.93
N GLU A 208 -9.74 -6.89 6.42
CA GLU A 208 -10.20 -8.14 5.82
C GLU A 208 -11.05 -8.95 6.80
N GLY A 209 -12.19 -9.47 6.32
CA GLY A 209 -13.20 -10.14 7.12
C GLY A 209 -14.25 -9.21 7.74
N ASP A 210 -14.01 -7.89 7.79
CA ASP A 210 -14.98 -6.95 8.36
C ASP A 210 -16.22 -6.83 7.48
N THR A 211 -17.35 -6.56 8.14
CA THR A 211 -18.64 -6.34 7.48
C THR A 211 -19.26 -5.03 7.95
N VAL A 212 -19.83 -4.29 7.01
CA VAL A 212 -20.52 -3.02 7.27
C VAL A 212 -21.91 -3.02 6.65
N LEU A 213 -22.84 -2.34 7.32
CA LEU A 213 -24.22 -2.19 6.91
C LEU A 213 -24.49 -0.78 6.41
N PHE A 214 -25.15 -0.66 5.27
CA PHE A 214 -25.62 0.60 4.70
C PHE A 214 -27.14 0.58 4.52
N VAL A 215 -27.72 1.77 4.30
CA VAL A 215 -29.15 1.96 3.99
C VAL A 215 -30.05 1.30 5.06
N GLY A 216 -29.74 1.54 6.34
CA GLY A 216 -30.51 0.99 7.46
C GLY A 216 -30.46 -0.54 7.58
N GLY A 217 -29.43 -1.20 7.03
CA GLY A 217 -29.25 -2.66 7.09
C GLY A 217 -29.71 -3.42 5.85
N GLN A 218 -30.20 -2.73 4.81
CA GLN A 218 -30.59 -3.36 3.55
C GLN A 218 -29.40 -3.79 2.70
N VAL A 219 -28.24 -3.15 2.87
CA VAL A 219 -27.02 -3.53 2.15
C VAL A 219 -25.97 -3.95 3.14
N THR A 220 -25.44 -5.15 2.94
CA THR A 220 -24.30 -5.69 3.69
C THR A 220 -23.12 -5.78 2.75
N ILE A 221 -22.00 -5.16 3.13
CA ILE A 221 -20.73 -5.26 2.40
C ILE A 221 -19.71 -5.93 3.29
N THR A 222 -19.17 -7.06 2.84
CA THR A 222 -18.09 -7.78 3.51
C THR A 222 -16.79 -7.58 2.74
N LEU A 223 -15.76 -7.12 3.43
CA LEU A 223 -14.42 -7.01 2.86
C LEU A 223 -13.73 -8.37 2.95
N VAL A 224 -13.26 -8.89 1.82
CA VAL A 224 -12.65 -10.22 1.76
C VAL A 224 -11.13 -10.13 1.67
N GLU A 225 -10.61 -9.20 0.87
CA GLU A 225 -9.16 -9.04 0.69
C GLU A 225 -8.80 -7.59 0.37
N ILE A 226 -7.63 -7.15 0.82
CA ILE A 226 -7.03 -5.85 0.51
C ILE A 226 -5.74 -6.09 -0.28
N ASN A 227 -5.75 -5.69 -1.54
CA ASN A 227 -4.56 -5.71 -2.38
C ASN A 227 -4.02 -4.29 -2.55
N PHE A 228 -2.94 -3.98 -1.85
CA PHE A 228 -2.30 -2.66 -1.87
C PHE A 228 -0.80 -2.76 -2.12
N GLN A 229 -0.38 -2.31 -3.29
CA GLN A 229 1.02 -2.17 -3.67
C GLN A 229 1.35 -0.67 -3.75
N PRO A 230 2.26 -0.15 -2.91
CA PRO A 230 2.47 1.29 -2.76
C PRO A 230 3.22 1.95 -3.94
N TYR A 231 3.83 1.16 -4.83
CA TYR A 231 4.59 1.67 -5.97
C TYR A 231 3.70 2.09 -7.15
N GLU A 232 4.27 2.88 -8.06
CA GLU A 232 3.58 3.34 -9.27
C GLU A 232 3.25 2.16 -10.19
N GLY A 233 2.00 2.05 -10.63
CA GLY A 233 1.49 0.88 -11.36
C GLY A 233 1.19 -0.35 -10.48
N GLY A 234 1.43 -0.27 -9.16
CA GLY A 234 1.06 -1.30 -8.22
C GLY A 234 -0.46 -1.50 -8.13
N LEU A 235 -0.87 -2.76 -7.93
CA LEU A 235 -2.26 -3.15 -7.74
C LEU A 235 -2.83 -2.48 -6.49
N LYS A 236 -3.96 -1.78 -6.64
CA LYS A 236 -4.66 -1.08 -5.56
C LYS A 236 -6.15 -1.36 -5.68
N ARG A 237 -6.61 -2.44 -5.05
CA ARG A 237 -7.99 -2.92 -5.14
C ARG A 237 -8.43 -3.64 -3.89
N ILE A 238 -9.74 -3.76 -3.70
CA ILE A 238 -10.33 -4.58 -2.66
C ILE A 238 -11.13 -5.72 -3.27
N GLY A 239 -11.09 -6.87 -2.63
CA GLY A 239 -12.02 -7.97 -2.83
C GLY A 239 -13.19 -7.80 -1.87
N TYR A 240 -14.43 -7.86 -2.37
CA TYR A 240 -15.62 -7.62 -1.56
C TYR A 240 -16.78 -8.53 -1.96
N LYS A 241 -17.76 -8.67 -1.06
CA LYS A 241 -19.07 -9.29 -1.30
C LYS A 241 -20.16 -8.30 -0.92
N ILE A 242 -21.18 -8.16 -1.76
CA ILE A 242 -22.36 -7.35 -1.47
C ILE A 242 -23.58 -8.27 -1.38
N SER A 243 -24.39 -8.06 -0.35
CA SER A 243 -25.71 -8.67 -0.21
C SER A 243 -26.75 -7.59 0.00
N VAL A 244 -27.81 -7.62 -0.80
CA VAL A 244 -28.97 -6.73 -0.70
C VAL A 244 -30.13 -7.56 -0.14
N ASN A 245 -30.68 -7.12 0.99
CA ASN A 245 -31.76 -7.77 1.73
C ASN A 245 -33.12 -7.19 1.39
#